data_AF-A0A7U6KDY3-F1
#
_entry.id   AF-A0A7U6KDY3-F1
#
_cell.length_a   1.000
_cell.length_b   1.000
_cell.length_c   1.000
_cell.angle_alpha   90.00
_cell.angle_beta   90.00
_cell.angle_gamma   90.00
#
_symmetry.space_group_name_H-M   'P 1'
#
loop_
_entity.id
_entity.type
_entity.pdbx_description
1 polymer ?
#
loop_
_entity_poly.entity_id
_entity_poly.type
_entity_poly.pdbx_seq_one_letter_code
_entity_poly.pdbx_strand_id
1 'polypeptide(L)' 'MSCKSAKYDPDEGGYYCEVSGDQCMYLIPSSKACAEEFGEGPDAENDEQDQ' A
#
# COMPACT_ATOMS: atom_id res chain seq x y z
N MET A 1 9.87 1.80 -5.38
CA MET A 1 8.97 2.89 -5.81
C MET A 1 7.81 2.92 -4.85
N SER A 2 7.26 4.11 -4.58
CA SER A 2 6.13 4.25 -3.66
C SER A 2 4.90 3.47 -4.13
N CYS A 3 4.02 3.07 -3.20
CA CYS A 3 2.77 2.37 -3.48
C CYS A 3 1.90 3.17 -4.47
N LYS A 4 1.49 2.55 -5.58
CA LYS A 4 0.63 3.20 -6.60
C LYS A 4 -0.80 3.42 -6.14
N SER A 5 -1.28 2.59 -5.21
CA SER A 5 -2.62 2.68 -4.62
C SER A 5 -2.71 3.68 -3.47
N ALA A 6 -1.61 4.33 -3.11
CA ALA A 6 -1.58 5.33 -2.06
C ALA A 6 -1.79 6.74 -2.65
N LYS A 7 -2.77 7.47 -2.12
CA LYS A 7 -3.05 8.86 -2.44
C LYS A 7 -2.77 9.73 -1.23
N TYR A 8 -2.06 10.84 -1.43
CA TYR A 8 -1.82 11.78 -0.35
C TYR A 8 -3.10 12.57 -0.07
N ASP A 9 -3.56 12.52 1.17
CA ASP A 9 -4.66 13.31 1.69
C ASP A 9 -4.08 14.48 2.50
N PRO A 10 -4.18 15.72 2.01
CA PRO A 10 -3.65 16.89 2.71
C PRO A 10 -4.47 17.29 3.93
N ASP A 11 -5.75 16.88 4.01
CA ASP A 11 -6.64 17.21 5.14
C ASP A 11 -6.29 16.37 6.36
N GLU A 12 -6.00 15.08 6.14
CA GLU A 12 -5.52 14.15 7.18
C GLU A 12 -4.00 14.20 7.38
N GLY A 13 -3.26 14.81 6.45
CA GLY A 13 -1.80 14.91 6.48
C GLY A 13 -1.08 13.57 6.26
N GLY A 14 -1.75 12.61 5.64
CA GLY A 14 -1.29 11.23 5.48
C GLY A 14 -1.56 10.67 4.08
N TYR A 15 -1.29 9.38 3.90
CA TYR A 15 -1.69 8.69 2.69
C TYR A 15 -2.93 7.84 2.96
N TYR A 16 -3.79 7.69 1.97
CA TYR A 16 -4.95 6.83 1.97
C TYR A 16 -4.77 5.73 0.93
N CYS A 17 -5.13 4.50 1.26
CA CYS A 17 -5.05 3.35 0.37
C CYS A 17 -6.36 3.15 -0.38
N GLU A 18 -6.35 3.26 -1.70
CA GLU A 18 -7.54 3.04 -2.55
C GLU A 18 -7.97 1.57 -2.63
N VAL A 19 -7.11 0.63 -2.23
CA VAL A 19 -7.41 -0.82 -2.28
C VAL A 19 -8.20 -1.26 -1.05
N SER A 20 -7.68 -0.98 0.15
CA SER A 20 -8.36 -1.33 1.41
C SER A 20 -9.41 -0.31 1.80
N GLY A 21 -9.26 0.95 1.39
CA GLY A 21 -10.13 2.05 1.81
C GLY A 21 -9.78 2.62 3.19
N ASP A 22 -8.59 2.31 3.70
CA ASP A 22 -8.09 2.77 5.00
C ASP A 22 -6.89 3.72 4.85
N GLN A 23 -6.53 4.44 5.93
CA GLN A 23 -5.28 5.20 5.97
C GLN A 23 -4.07 4.27 5.82
N CYS A 24 -3.09 4.71 5.04
CA CYS A 24 -1.83 4.02 4.87
C CYS A 24 -1.05 4.05 6.18
N MET A 25 -0.61 2.87 6.62
CA MET A 25 0.17 2.71 7.85
C MET A 25 1.60 3.29 7.75
N TYR A 26 2.06 3.62 6.56
CA TYR A 26 3.42 4.10 6.31
C TYR A 26 3.45 5.60 5.95
N LEU A 27 4.43 6.32 6.49
CA LEU A 27 4.72 7.72 6.11
C LEU A 27 5.18 7.85 4.65
N ILE A 28 5.88 6.83 4.15
CA ILE A 28 6.26 6.71 2.74
C ILE A 28 5.60 5.42 2.23
N PRO A 29 4.57 5.52 1.37
CA PRO A 29 3.82 4.35 0.97
C PRO A 29 4.70 3.32 0.27
N SER A 30 4.63 2.07 0.71
CA SER A 30 5.38 0.96 0.12
C SER A 30 4.45 -0.22 -0.07
N SER A 31 4.09 -0.51 -1.33
CA SER A 31 3.20 -1.62 -1.64
C SER A 31 3.85 -2.98 -1.38
N LYS A 32 5.18 -3.07 -1.53
CA LYS A 32 5.95 -4.26 -1.17
C LYS A 32 5.93 -4.54 0.33
N ALA A 33 6.26 -3.54 1.15
CA ALA A 33 6.23 -3.71 2.61
C ALA A 33 4.80 -4.02 3.09
N CYS A 34 3.79 -3.38 2.49
CA CYS A 34 2.39 -3.66 2.78
C CYS A 34 2.00 -5.11 2.44
N ALA A 35 2.47 -5.62 1.31
CA ALA A 35 2.26 -7.00 0.89
C ALA A 35 2.98 -8.00 1.82
N GLU A 36 4.23 -7.72 2.18
CA GLU A 36 5.04 -8.60 3.05
C GLU A 36 4.53 -8.64 4.50
N GLU A 37 4.14 -7.49 5.07
CA GLU A 37 3.74 -7.39 6.47
C GLU A 37 2.24 -7.65 6.71
N PHE A 38 1.38 -7.20 5.79
CA PHE A 38 -0.07 -7.24 5.96
C PHE A 38 -0.77 -8.14 4.94
N GLY A 39 -0.08 -8.62 3.89
CA GLY A 39 -0.73 -9.32 2.79
C GLY A 39 -1.70 -8.44 2.01
N GLU A 40 -1.52 -7.11 2.06
CA GLU A 40 -2.41 -6.15 1.42
C GLU A 40 -1.70 -5.33 0.34
N GLY A 41 -2.50 -4.72 -0.53
CA GLY A 41 -2.01 -3.86 -1.59
C GLY A 41 -1.64 -4.60 -2.87
N PRO A 42 -1.27 -3.85 -3.93
CA PRO A 42 -1.19 -4.39 -5.29
C PRO A 42 -0.07 -5.42 -5.51
N ASP A 43 0.90 -5.50 -4.59
CA ASP A 43 1.99 -6.47 -4.66
C ASP A 43 1.69 -7.76 -3.87
N ALA A 44 0.58 -7.83 -3.11
CA ALA A 44 0.24 -9.00 -2.30
C ALA A 44 -0.14 -10.23 -3.14
N GLU A 45 -0.81 -10.00 -4.27
CA GLU A 45 -1.14 -11.07 -5.25
C GLU A 45 0.02 -11.40 -6.20
N ASN A 46 1.13 -10.64 -6.16
CA ASN A 46 2.27 -10.86 -7.07
C ASN A 46 3.34 -11.79 -6.47
N ASP A 47 3.12 -12.34 -5.27
CA ASP A 47 3.97 -13.41 -4.70
C ASP A 47 3.62 -14.81 -5.26
N GLU A 48 2.53 -14.93 -6.05
CA GLU A 48 2.07 -16.21 -6.61
C GLU A 48 2.55 -16.49 -8.06
N GLN A 49 3.53 -15.75 -8.58
CA GLN A 49 4.08 -15.99 -9.93
C GLN A 49 5.62 -16.07 -9.95
N ASP A 50 6.20 -17.03 -9.22
CA ASP A 50 7.47 -17.69 -9.60
C ASP A 50 7.59 -19.05 -8.87
N GLN A 51 7.01 -20.10 -9.46
CA GLN A 51 7.34 -21.51 -9.16
C GLN A 51 7.55 -22.27 -10.47
#